data_AF-A0A7X3R3Z1-F1
#
_entry.id   AF-A0A7X3R3Z1-F1
#
_cell.length_a   1.000
_cell.length_b   1.000
_cell.length_c   1.000
_cell.angle_alpha   90.00
_cell.angle_beta   90.00
_cell.angle_gamma   90.00
#
_symmetry.space_group_name_H-M   'P 1'
#
loop_
_entity.id
_entity.type
_entity.pdbx_description
1 polymer ?
#
loop_
_entity_poly.entity_id
_entity_poly.type
_entity_poly.pdbx_seq_one_letter_code
_entity_poly.pdbx_strand_id
1 'polypeptide(L)'
;MRPSTKELLDSIANALDTRVAPTVTDEWAASSLRSIGTLLAHLSVRVESELTILAEGNADLRKVLAEAREQLEGQSTPSNPSIRPDIEALLSGLESREGGAIATVAALEEESRALNEQLERLVHVVHQDRESLGEATHVELLAAIRGYFARQMEREAPLYAALAGPMF
;
A
#
# COMPACT_ATOMS: atom_id res chain seq x y z
N MET A 1 -14.12 -6.20 29.86
CA MET A 1 -13.62 -5.71 28.56
C MET A 1 -13.54 -6.88 27.60
N ARG A 2 -13.80 -6.67 26.30
CA ARG A 2 -13.49 -7.67 25.27
C ARG A 2 -12.05 -7.45 24.81
N PRO A 3 -11.22 -8.50 24.65
CA PRO A 3 -9.87 -8.35 24.15
C PRO A 3 -9.87 -7.83 22.71
N SER A 4 -8.89 -6.99 22.39
CA SER A 4 -8.59 -6.53 21.03
C SER A 4 -8.05 -7.68 20.17
N THR A 5 -8.10 -7.51 18.85
CA THR A 5 -7.52 -8.48 17.91
C THR A 5 -6.03 -8.70 18.17
N LYS A 6 -5.29 -7.64 18.50
CA LYS A 6 -3.87 -7.73 18.88
C LYS A 6 -3.67 -8.61 20.11
N GLU A 7 -4.40 -8.34 21.19
CA GLU A 7 -4.29 -9.11 22.43
C GLU A 7 -4.63 -10.60 22.21
N LEU A 8 -5.57 -10.89 21.31
CA LEU A 8 -5.88 -12.27 20.90
C LEU A 8 -4.72 -12.92 20.14
N LEU A 9 -4.13 -12.24 19.15
CA LEU A 9 -2.99 -12.73 18.38
C LEU A 9 -1.77 -12.97 19.26
N ASP A 10 -1.43 -12.01 20.12
CA ASP A 10 -0.30 -12.10 21.04
C ASP A 10 -0.50 -13.23 22.07
N SER A 11 -1.73 -13.42 22.54
CA SER A 11 -2.08 -14.54 23.42
C SER A 11 -1.94 -15.90 22.73
N ILE A 12 -2.30 -16.01 21.45
CA ILE A 12 -2.14 -17.25 20.66
C ILE A 12 -0.65 -17.54 20.47
N ALA A 13 0.14 -16.54 20.04
CA ALA A 13 1.58 -16.69 19.86
C ALA A 13 2.26 -17.15 21.16
N ASN A 14 1.95 -16.49 22.28
CA ASN A 14 2.49 -16.87 23.58
C ASN A 14 2.08 -18.30 24.00
N ALA A 15 0.85 -18.73 23.72
CA ALA A 15 0.42 -20.09 24.02
C ALA A 15 1.17 -21.14 23.17
N LEU A 16 1.40 -20.85 21.88
CA LEU A 16 2.20 -21.71 21.00
C LEU A 16 3.64 -21.83 21.51
N ASP A 17 4.28 -20.72 21.85
CA ASP A 17 5.69 -20.70 22.28
C ASP A 17 5.90 -21.34 23.65
N THR A 18 5.04 -21.04 24.61
CA THR A 18 5.25 -21.47 26.01
C THR A 18 4.67 -22.84 26.33
N ARG A 19 3.68 -23.31 25.57
CA ARG A 19 2.97 -24.57 25.87
C ARG A 19 3.11 -25.63 24.79
N VAL A 20 3.07 -25.25 23.51
CA VAL A 20 3.06 -26.22 22.40
C VAL A 20 4.47 -26.53 21.94
N ALA A 21 5.27 -25.52 21.59
CA ALA A 21 6.62 -25.68 21.06
C ALA A 21 7.52 -26.58 21.91
N PRO A 22 7.53 -26.52 23.26
CA PRO A 22 8.37 -27.39 24.09
C PRO A 22 7.99 -28.89 24.00
N THR A 23 6.78 -29.21 23.55
CA THR A 23 6.27 -30.59 23.45
C THR A 23 6.49 -31.21 22.06
N VAL A 24 6.90 -30.41 21.08
CA VAL A 24 7.07 -30.86 19.70
C VAL A 24 8.49 -31.37 19.49
N THR A 25 8.60 -32.68 19.25
CA THR A 25 9.87 -33.36 19.00
C THR A 25 10.17 -33.56 17.52
N ASP A 26 9.14 -33.46 16.66
CA ASP A 26 9.28 -33.57 15.21
C ASP A 26 9.87 -32.28 14.62
N GLU A 27 10.96 -32.40 13.87
CA GLU A 27 11.70 -31.25 13.35
C GLU A 27 10.89 -30.43 12.34
N TRP A 28 10.10 -31.10 11.50
CA TRP A 28 9.24 -30.45 10.52
C TRP A 28 8.11 -29.66 11.20
N ALA A 29 7.48 -30.24 12.21
CA ALA A 29 6.46 -29.59 13.02
C ALA A 29 7.04 -28.40 13.81
N ALA A 30 8.25 -28.54 14.36
CA ALA A 30 8.95 -27.44 15.04
C ALA A 30 9.27 -26.29 14.08
N SER A 31 9.68 -26.61 12.85
CA SER A 31 9.89 -25.60 11.80
C SER A 31 8.59 -24.90 11.41
N SER A 32 7.52 -25.65 11.23
CA SER A 32 6.20 -25.11 10.91
C SER A 32 5.67 -24.19 12.02
N LEU A 33 5.88 -24.54 13.29
CA LEU A 33 5.51 -23.70 14.43
C LEU A 33 6.26 -22.37 14.46
N ARG A 34 7.55 -22.36 14.13
CA ARG A 34 8.32 -21.09 14.00
C ARG A 34 7.73 -20.21 12.91
N SER A 35 7.40 -20.78 11.75
CA SER A 35 6.76 -20.04 10.66
C SER A 35 5.40 -19.47 11.08
N ILE A 36 4.59 -20.23 11.82
CA ILE A 36 3.31 -19.75 12.37
C ILE A 36 3.54 -18.59 13.35
N GLY A 37 4.53 -18.70 14.23
CA GLY A 37 4.92 -17.62 15.15
C GLY A 37 5.27 -16.33 14.41
N THR A 38 6.09 -16.42 13.36
CA THR A 38 6.43 -15.27 12.50
C THR A 38 5.19 -14.67 11.84
N LEU A 39 4.28 -15.49 11.32
CA LEU A 39 3.05 -15.02 10.70
C LEU A 39 2.13 -14.31 11.71
N LEU A 40 2.02 -14.83 12.94
CA LEU A 40 1.23 -14.20 14.00
C LEU A 40 1.82 -12.86 14.44
N ALA A 41 3.15 -12.78 14.57
CA ALA A 41 3.85 -11.53 14.87
C ALA A 41 3.60 -10.49 13.77
N HIS A 42 3.67 -10.90 12.50
CA HIS A 42 3.37 -10.02 11.37
C HIS A 42 1.90 -9.56 11.36
N LEU A 43 0.94 -10.46 11.61
CA LEU A 43 -0.48 -10.12 11.71
C LEU A 43 -0.77 -9.14 12.86
N SER A 44 -0.06 -9.27 13.99
CA SER A 44 -0.19 -8.38 15.15
C SER A 44 0.23 -6.95 14.83
N VAL A 45 1.28 -6.76 14.02
CA VAL A 45 1.70 -5.43 13.54
C VAL A 45 0.74 -4.90 12.47
N ARG A 46 0.33 -5.76 11.54
CA ARG A 46 -0.55 -5.40 10.42
C ARG A 46 -1.91 -4.91 10.92
N VAL A 47 -2.53 -5.57 11.89
CA VAL A 47 -3.86 -5.18 12.39
C VAL A 47 -3.90 -3.77 13.01
N GLU A 48 -2.78 -3.29 13.57
CA GLU A 48 -2.70 -1.95 14.14
C GLU A 48 -2.42 -0.86 13.09
N SER A 49 -1.66 -1.21 12.05
CA SER A 49 -1.06 -0.21 11.15
C SER A 49 -1.71 -0.16 9.77
N GLU A 50 -2.30 -1.27 9.30
CA GLU A 50 -2.77 -1.43 7.92
C GLU A 50 -3.81 -0.39 7.51
N LEU A 51 -4.81 -0.14 8.36
CA LEU A 51 -5.86 0.83 8.05
C LEU A 51 -5.28 2.23 7.86
N THR A 52 -4.40 2.65 8.77
CA THR A 52 -3.74 3.96 8.72
C THR A 52 -2.82 4.06 7.50
N ILE A 53 -1.98 3.04 7.26
CA ILE A 53 -1.06 2.99 6.12
C ILE A 53 -1.82 3.09 4.81
N LEU A 54 -2.91 2.32 4.65
CA LEU A 54 -3.74 2.35 3.45
C LEU A 54 -4.43 3.71 3.27
N ALA A 55 -4.99 4.28 4.34
CA ALA A 55 -5.67 5.56 4.28
C ALA A 55 -4.71 6.69 3.89
N GLU A 56 -3.53 6.75 4.52
CA GLU A 56 -2.49 7.73 4.21
C GLU A 56 -1.90 7.53 2.81
N GLY A 57 -1.67 6.28 2.41
CA GLY A 57 -1.18 5.93 1.08
C GLY A 57 -2.13 6.33 -0.03
N ASN A 58 -3.42 6.02 0.14
CA ASN A 58 -4.46 6.42 -0.81
C ASN A 58 -4.57 7.95 -0.89
N ALA A 59 -4.55 8.64 0.26
CA ALA A 59 -4.61 10.10 0.29
C ALA A 59 -3.40 10.76 -0.41
N ASP A 60 -2.19 10.23 -0.22
CA ASP A 60 -1.00 10.71 -0.93
C ASP A 60 -1.08 10.42 -2.43
N LEU A 61 -1.53 9.21 -2.82
CA LEU A 61 -1.62 8.84 -4.22
C LEU A 61 -2.69 9.65 -4.97
N ARG A 62 -3.82 9.98 -4.32
CA ARG A 62 -4.81 10.92 -4.88
C ARG A 62 -4.18 12.28 -5.20
N LYS A 63 -3.32 12.81 -4.31
CA LYS A 63 -2.63 14.09 -4.54
C LYS A 63 -1.68 14.00 -5.73
N VAL A 64 -0.86 12.95 -5.79
CA VAL A 64 0.07 12.72 -6.89
C VAL A 64 -0.66 12.62 -8.23
N LEU A 65 -1.78 11.91 -8.28
CA LEU A 65 -2.60 11.80 -9.49
C LEU A 65 -3.28 13.13 -9.85
N ALA A 66 -3.73 13.91 -8.86
CA ALA A 66 -4.31 15.23 -9.10
C ALA A 66 -3.28 16.22 -9.69
N GLU A 67 -2.07 16.25 -9.14
CA GLU A 67 -0.94 17.05 -9.65
C GLU A 67 -0.57 16.60 -11.06
N ALA A 68 -0.48 15.28 -11.30
CA ALA A 68 -0.17 14.73 -12.62
C ALA A 68 -1.24 15.10 -13.66
N ARG A 69 -2.53 15.05 -13.28
CA ARG A 69 -3.64 15.48 -14.14
C ARG A 69 -3.52 16.94 -14.58
N GLU A 70 -3.10 17.82 -13.67
CA GLU A 70 -2.87 19.24 -13.96
C GLU A 70 -1.67 19.42 -14.90
N GLN A 71 -0.55 18.74 -14.63
CA GLN A 71 0.64 18.79 -15.49
C GLN A 71 0.41 18.24 -16.90
N LEU A 72 -0.50 17.29 -17.06
CA LEU A 72 -0.88 16.72 -18.35
C LEU A 72 -1.86 17.61 -19.13
N GLU A 73 -2.32 18.73 -18.58
CA GLU A 73 -3.20 19.64 -19.29
C GLU A 73 -2.51 20.24 -20.53
N GLY A 74 -3.15 20.08 -21.70
CA GLY A 74 -2.60 20.53 -22.98
C GLY A 74 -1.44 19.69 -23.52
N GLN A 75 -1.01 18.65 -22.80
CA GLN A 75 0.04 17.75 -23.24
C GLN A 75 -0.52 16.66 -24.17
N SER A 76 0.32 16.19 -25.09
CA SER A 76 0.02 15.03 -25.93
C SER A 76 0.58 13.78 -25.25
N THR A 77 -0.24 12.75 -25.09
CA THR A 77 0.15 11.43 -24.57
C THR A 77 -0.19 10.32 -25.58
N PRO A 78 0.58 10.19 -26.68
CA PRO A 78 0.27 9.25 -27.76
C PRO A 78 0.16 7.79 -27.30
N SER A 79 0.99 7.38 -26.32
CA SER A 79 0.94 6.01 -25.76
C SER A 79 -0.35 5.74 -24.99
N ASN A 80 -0.95 6.77 -24.41
CA ASN A 80 -2.20 6.67 -23.65
C ASN A 80 -3.01 7.98 -23.69
N PRO A 81 -3.80 8.22 -24.74
CA PRO A 81 -4.54 9.48 -24.89
C PRO A 81 -5.60 9.71 -23.81
N SER A 82 -6.04 8.64 -23.13
CA SER A 82 -7.08 8.72 -22.10
C SER A 82 -6.54 8.85 -20.68
N ILE A 83 -5.22 8.90 -20.46
CA ILE A 83 -4.66 8.92 -19.09
C ILE A 83 -5.20 10.07 -18.24
N ARG A 84 -5.25 11.30 -18.78
CA ARG A 84 -5.78 12.46 -18.06
C ARG A 84 -7.27 12.33 -17.74
N PRO A 85 -8.18 12.07 -18.72
CA PRO A 85 -9.60 11.92 -18.40
C PRO A 85 -9.89 10.71 -17.52
N ASP A 86 -9.09 9.64 -17.57
CA ASP A 86 -9.27 8.48 -16.70
C ASP A 86 -8.86 8.80 -15.25
N ILE A 87 -7.78 9.55 -15.03
CA ILE A 87 -7.42 10.08 -13.71
C ILE A 87 -8.53 10.98 -13.18
N GLU A 88 -9.05 11.90 -14.01
CA GLU A 88 -10.15 12.80 -13.63
C GLU A 88 -11.41 12.02 -13.21
N ALA A 89 -11.80 11.02 -14.01
CA ALA A 89 -12.97 10.20 -13.74
C ALA A 89 -12.80 9.39 -12.43
N LEU A 90 -11.61 8.85 -12.18
CA LEU A 90 -11.31 8.14 -10.94
C LEU A 90 -11.43 9.06 -9.73
N LEU A 91 -10.74 10.21 -9.75
CA LEU A 91 -10.72 11.14 -8.61
C LEU A 91 -12.13 11.67 -8.30
N SER A 92 -12.88 12.07 -9.32
CA SER A 92 -14.28 12.52 -9.18
C SER A 92 -15.18 11.41 -8.60
N GLY A 93 -14.95 10.17 -9.02
CA GLY A 93 -15.67 9.00 -8.53
C GLY A 93 -15.38 8.68 -7.06
N LEU A 94 -14.17 8.98 -6.58
CA LEU A 94 -13.78 8.81 -5.18
C LEU A 94 -14.34 9.92 -4.29
N GLU A 95 -14.29 11.18 -4.71
CA GLU A 95 -14.88 12.32 -3.98
C GLU A 95 -16.38 12.11 -3.73
N SER A 96 -17.08 11.55 -4.72
CA SER A 96 -18.51 11.24 -4.60
C SER A 96 -18.84 10.18 -3.54
N ARG A 97 -17.85 9.40 -3.07
CA ARG A 97 -18.02 8.32 -2.07
C ARG A 97 -17.73 8.76 -0.64
N GLU A 98 -17.17 9.95 -0.43
CA GLU A 98 -16.74 10.43 0.91
C GLU A 98 -17.92 10.76 1.87
N GLY A 99 -19.16 10.57 1.43
CA GLY A 99 -20.40 10.86 2.16
C GLY A 99 -20.77 9.92 3.33
N GLY A 100 -19.83 9.56 4.20
CA GLY A 100 -20.14 9.08 5.57
C GLY A 100 -20.04 7.58 5.87
N ALA A 101 -19.49 6.76 4.97
CA ALA A 101 -19.20 5.36 5.28
C ALA A 101 -17.93 5.23 6.15
N ILE A 102 -17.97 4.36 7.16
CA ILE A 102 -16.75 3.97 7.91
C ILE A 102 -15.80 3.30 6.92
N ALA A 103 -14.59 3.84 6.77
CA ALA A 103 -13.55 3.22 5.94
C ALA A 103 -13.20 1.84 6.50
N THR A 104 -13.41 0.80 5.70
CA THR A 104 -12.97 -0.56 5.99
C THR A 104 -11.66 -0.84 5.26
N VAL A 105 -10.85 -1.78 5.76
CA VAL A 105 -9.61 -2.21 5.09
C VAL A 105 -9.92 -2.63 3.64
N ALA A 106 -10.96 -3.46 3.43
CA ALA A 106 -11.36 -3.90 2.10
C ALA A 106 -11.73 -2.73 1.15
N ALA A 107 -12.41 -1.69 1.66
CA ALA A 107 -12.73 -0.51 0.86
C ALA A 107 -11.47 0.28 0.49
N LEU A 108 -10.53 0.43 1.43
CA LEU A 108 -9.25 1.10 1.19
C LEU A 108 -8.35 0.31 0.24
N GLU A 109 -8.38 -1.03 0.27
CA GLU A 109 -7.65 -1.89 -0.67
C GLU A 109 -8.21 -1.79 -2.09
N GLU A 110 -9.53 -1.77 -2.26
CA GLU A 110 -10.18 -1.52 -3.56
C GLU A 110 -9.78 -0.17 -4.14
N GLU A 111 -9.80 0.87 -3.31
CA GLU A 111 -9.35 2.18 -3.70
C GLU A 111 -7.85 2.21 -4.06
N SER A 112 -7.01 1.60 -3.22
CA SER A 112 -5.57 1.50 -3.45
C SER A 112 -5.27 0.83 -4.79
N ARG A 113 -5.97 -0.25 -5.12
CA ARG A 113 -5.85 -0.93 -6.41
C ARG A 113 -6.20 0.00 -7.57
N ALA A 114 -7.35 0.67 -7.52
CA ALA A 114 -7.77 1.58 -8.58
C ALA A 114 -6.78 2.75 -8.78
N LEU A 115 -6.25 3.31 -7.68
CA LEU A 115 -5.25 4.37 -7.73
C LEU A 115 -3.91 3.87 -8.30
N ASN A 116 -3.43 2.70 -7.87
CA ASN A 116 -2.18 2.10 -8.35
C ASN A 116 -2.25 1.73 -9.84
N GLU A 117 -3.40 1.26 -10.33
CA GLU A 117 -3.62 1.02 -11.76
C GLU A 117 -3.41 2.30 -12.58
N GLN A 118 -3.88 3.46 -12.10
CA GLN A 118 -3.62 4.74 -12.78
C GLN A 118 -2.17 5.20 -12.64
N LEU A 119 -1.53 4.98 -11.50
CA LEU A 119 -0.11 5.28 -11.32
C LEU A 119 0.76 4.48 -12.28
N GLU A 120 0.49 3.19 -12.46
CA GLU A 120 1.24 2.33 -13.39
C GLU A 120 1.13 2.83 -14.83
N ARG A 121 -0.09 3.20 -15.25
CA ARG A 121 -0.32 3.81 -16.56
C ARG A 121 0.40 5.15 -16.70
N LEU A 122 0.40 5.98 -15.66
CA LEU A 122 1.13 7.25 -15.64
C LEU A 122 2.64 7.04 -15.77
N VAL A 123 3.21 6.06 -15.06
CA VAL A 123 4.62 5.68 -15.19
C VAL A 123 4.94 5.31 -16.63
N HIS A 124 4.08 4.54 -17.29
CA HIS A 124 4.25 4.16 -18.69
C HIS A 124 4.28 5.38 -19.62
N VAL A 125 3.33 6.29 -19.47
CA VAL A 125 3.24 7.54 -20.25
C VAL A 125 4.49 8.39 -20.06
N VAL A 126 4.93 8.59 -18.81
CA VAL A 126 6.12 9.40 -18.51
C VAL A 126 7.37 8.82 -19.21
N HIS A 127 7.50 7.49 -19.28
CA HIS A 127 8.65 6.87 -19.93
C HIS A 127 8.56 6.87 -21.46
N GLN A 128 7.37 6.63 -22.03
CA GLN A 128 7.21 6.48 -23.48
C GLN A 128 7.03 7.81 -24.22
N ASP A 129 6.36 8.77 -23.60
CA ASP A 129 5.96 10.02 -24.24
C ASP A 129 6.88 11.19 -23.88
N ARG A 130 8.12 10.92 -23.43
CA ARG A 130 9.08 11.95 -22.96
C ARG A 130 9.21 13.13 -23.92
N GLU A 131 9.36 12.87 -25.21
CA GLU A 131 9.49 13.93 -26.22
C GLU A 131 8.21 14.75 -26.38
N SER A 132 7.04 14.10 -26.21
CA SER A 132 5.73 14.75 -26.35
C SER A 132 5.32 15.56 -25.13
N LEU A 133 5.75 15.18 -23.93
CA LEU A 133 5.46 15.87 -22.66
C LEU A 133 6.30 17.16 -22.50
N GLY A 134 7.43 17.26 -23.19
CA GLY A 134 8.44 18.28 -22.94
C GLY A 134 9.26 18.01 -21.67
N GLU A 135 10.50 18.51 -21.65
CA GLU A 135 11.47 18.18 -20.59
C GLU A 135 11.01 18.62 -19.20
N ALA A 136 10.40 19.81 -19.07
CA ALA A 136 9.93 20.32 -17.78
C ALA A 136 8.86 19.42 -17.16
N THR A 137 7.78 19.15 -17.90
CA THR A 137 6.68 18.27 -17.47
C THR A 137 7.18 16.87 -17.15
N HIS A 138 8.04 16.31 -18.00
CA HIS A 138 8.62 14.99 -17.78
C HIS A 138 9.41 14.92 -16.46
N VAL A 139 10.27 15.91 -16.19
CA VAL A 139 11.08 15.97 -14.96
C VAL A 139 10.18 16.10 -13.72
N GLU A 140 9.16 16.95 -13.77
CA GLU A 140 8.24 17.14 -12.65
C GLU A 140 7.42 15.89 -12.35
N LEU A 141 6.82 15.26 -13.37
CA LEU A 141 6.05 14.03 -13.21
C LEU A 141 6.92 12.90 -12.65
N LEU A 142 8.14 12.74 -13.16
CA LEU A 142 9.06 11.72 -12.68
C LEU A 142 9.49 11.97 -11.22
N ALA A 143 9.68 13.23 -10.83
CA ALA A 143 9.98 13.61 -9.45
C ALA A 143 8.81 13.30 -8.51
N ALA A 144 7.57 13.60 -8.93
CA ALA A 144 6.36 13.30 -8.15
C ALA A 144 6.21 11.79 -7.92
N ILE A 145 6.35 10.97 -8.99
CA ILE A 145 6.28 9.50 -8.92
C ILE A 145 7.35 8.94 -7.99
N ARG A 146 8.61 9.38 -8.11
CA ARG A 146 9.70 8.92 -7.24
C ARG A 146 9.48 9.32 -5.79
N GLY A 147 9.02 10.55 -5.57
CA GLY A 147 8.67 11.06 -4.25
C GLY A 147 7.59 10.22 -3.58
N TYR A 148 6.55 9.83 -4.33
CA TYR A 148 5.52 8.92 -3.86
C TYR A 148 6.10 7.57 -3.43
N PHE A 149 6.87 6.90 -4.29
CA PHE A 149 7.44 5.60 -3.95
C PHE A 149 8.34 5.64 -2.71
N ALA A 150 9.16 6.69 -2.56
CA ALA A 150 9.98 6.87 -1.36
C ALA A 150 9.11 6.96 -0.10
N ARG A 151 8.07 7.80 -0.11
CA ARG A 151 7.15 7.92 1.04
C ARG A 151 6.34 6.65 1.30
N GLN A 152 5.96 5.91 0.26
CA GLN A 152 5.26 4.63 0.39
C GLN A 152 6.14 3.59 1.09
N MET A 153 7.42 3.48 0.67
CA MET A 153 8.37 2.57 1.30
C MET A 153 8.60 2.90 2.77
N GLU A 154 8.71 4.20 3.11
CA GLU A 154 8.83 4.64 4.51
C GLU A 154 7.58 4.29 5.33
N ARG A 155 6.38 4.49 4.77
CA ARG A 155 5.11 4.14 5.41
C ARG A 155 4.94 2.65 5.66
N GLU A 156 5.36 1.81 4.71
CA GLU A 156 5.23 0.35 4.81
C GLU A 156 6.39 -0.31 5.57
N ALA A 157 7.46 0.43 5.88
CA ALA A 157 8.64 -0.09 6.58
C ALA A 157 8.31 -0.90 7.86
N PRO A 158 7.35 -0.51 8.72
CA PRO A 158 6.98 -1.30 9.89
C PRO A 158 6.44 -2.70 9.56
N LEU A 159 5.73 -2.85 8.44
CA LEU A 159 5.18 -4.14 8.00
C LEU A 159 6.30 -5.08 7.55
N TYR A 160 7.30 -4.56 6.84
CA TYR A 160 8.45 -5.34 6.39
C TYR A 160 9.41 -5.70 7.52
N ALA A 161 9.63 -4.78 8.46
CA ALA A 161 10.47 -5.04 9.64
C ALA A 161 9.93 -6.20 10.49
N ALA A 162 8.61 -6.34 10.58
CA ALA A 162 7.97 -7.45 11.29
C ALA A 162 8.18 -8.82 10.63
N LEU A 163 8.38 -8.87 9.31
CA LEU A 163 8.64 -10.10 8.56
C LEU A 163 10.10 -10.55 8.61
N ALA A 164 11.04 -9.62 8.80
CA ALA A 164 12.47 -9.91 8.80
C ALA A 164 12.91 -10.78 10.00
N GLY A 165 12.08 -10.90 11.04
CA GLY A 165 12.42 -11.61 12.28
C GLY A 165 13.63 -10.98 13.00
N PRO A 166 14.00 -11.48 14.19
CA PRO A 166 15.31 -11.17 14.75
C PRO A 166 16.38 -11.72 13.81
N MET A 167 17.19 -10.85 13.20
CA MET A 167 18.46 -11.27 12.60
C MET A 167 19.33 -11.81 13.75
N PHE A 168 19.56 -13.12 13.76
CA PHE A 168 20.52 -13.78 14.63
C PHE A 168 21.95 -13.35 14.30
#